data_AF-A0A0M1JCW4-F1
#
_entry.id   AF-A0A0M1JCW4-F1
#
_cell.length_a   1.000
_cell.length_b   1.000
_cell.length_c   1.000
_cell.angle_alpha   90.00
_cell.angle_beta   90.00
_cell.angle_gamma   90.00
#
_symmetry.space_group_name_H-M   'P 1'
#
loop_
_entity.id
_entity.type
_entity.pdbx_description
1 polymer ?
#
loop_
_entity_poly.entity_id
_entity_poly.type
_entity_poly.pdbx_seq_one_letter_code
_entity_poly.pdbx_strand_id
1 'polypeptide(L)'
;MNIKFLLSIIGLVCSLGFITPGLAADAVVGVEGAFVRAVPPGQPNTAAYMVLTNPTATDQDLVRAESSVCDVVELHTHIMEDGMMKMRAIPKITVPANGQVALQPGGLHVMLIGLKAPLALGEKVAVTLVYADGSQQTVEAPVEQK
;
A
#
# COMPACT_ATOMS: atom_id res chain seq x y z
N MET A 1 12.28 27.40 -77.04
CA MET A 1 13.68 27.03 -76.75
C MET A 1 13.70 26.28 -75.42
N ASN A 2 14.13 25.02 -75.45
CA ASN A 2 14.20 24.06 -74.33
C ASN A 2 15.03 24.61 -73.14
N ILE A 3 14.80 24.23 -71.88
CA ILE A 3 15.37 23.06 -71.16
C ILE A 3 14.78 23.15 -69.72
N LYS A 4 13.94 22.23 -69.21
CA LYS A 4 14.17 20.94 -68.48
C LYS A 4 15.00 21.01 -67.18
N PHE A 5 14.59 20.18 -66.20
CA PHE A 5 15.19 19.73 -64.91
C PHE A 5 14.73 20.48 -63.63
N LEU A 6 14.38 19.87 -62.47
CA LEU A 6 14.15 18.48 -62.01
C LEU A 6 13.72 18.53 -60.51
N LEU A 7 13.09 17.44 -60.01
CA LEU A 7 12.94 16.95 -58.61
C LEU A 7 11.86 17.60 -57.70
N SER A 8 10.79 16.88 -57.30
CA SER A 8 10.71 15.83 -56.23
C SER A 8 10.74 16.48 -54.82
N ILE A 9 9.76 16.32 -53.91
CA ILE A 9 9.63 15.18 -52.99
C ILE A 9 8.39 15.41 -52.07
N ILE A 10 7.53 14.40 -52.00
CA ILE A 10 6.91 13.72 -50.83
C ILE A 10 6.21 14.56 -49.74
N GLY A 11 4.97 14.14 -49.46
CA GLY A 11 4.07 14.71 -48.47
C GLY A 11 4.46 14.46 -47.01
N LEU A 12 3.85 15.28 -46.15
CA LEU A 12 3.86 15.08 -44.71
C LEU A 12 2.47 15.48 -44.18
N VAL A 13 1.60 14.48 -44.03
CA VAL A 13 0.36 14.62 -43.26
C VAL A 13 0.77 14.53 -41.79
N CYS A 14 0.74 15.67 -41.09
CA CYS A 14 0.90 15.73 -39.64
C CYS A 14 -0.36 15.17 -38.97
N SER A 15 -0.36 13.87 -38.69
CA SER A 15 -1.31 13.26 -37.75
C SER A 15 -0.98 13.76 -36.34
N LEU A 16 -1.82 14.67 -35.82
CA LEU A 16 -1.83 15.04 -34.42
C LEU A 16 -2.26 13.81 -33.60
N GLY A 17 -1.27 13.11 -33.05
CA GLY A 17 -1.49 12.09 -32.04
C GLY A 17 -2.08 12.76 -30.80
N PHE A 18 -3.37 12.54 -30.55
CA PHE A 18 -3.97 12.82 -29.26
C PHE A 18 -3.32 11.88 -28.24
N ILE A 19 -2.36 12.40 -27.47
CA ILE A 19 -1.87 11.73 -26.28
C ILE A 19 -2.99 11.89 -25.26
N THR A 20 -3.86 10.89 -25.15
CA THR A 20 -4.77 10.79 -24.00
C THR A 20 -3.91 10.61 -22.76
N PRO A 21 -3.94 11.53 -21.79
CA PRO A 21 -3.36 11.25 -20.49
C PRO A 21 -4.15 10.07 -19.93
N GLY A 22 -3.48 8.95 -19.68
CA GLY A 22 -4.07 7.86 -18.91
C GLY A 22 -4.48 8.45 -17.57
N LEU A 23 -5.78 8.53 -17.31
CA LEU A 23 -6.31 8.67 -15.96
C LEU A 23 -5.86 7.40 -15.23
N ALA A 24 -4.73 7.48 -14.54
CA ALA A 24 -4.47 6.61 -13.41
C ALA A 24 -5.62 6.90 -12.45
N ALA A 25 -6.67 6.09 -12.53
CA ALA A 25 -7.66 6.03 -11.48
C ALA A 25 -6.86 5.60 -10.25
N ASP A 26 -6.63 6.55 -9.35
CA ASP A 26 -6.18 6.26 -8.00
C ASP A 26 -7.21 5.29 -7.43
N ALA A 27 -6.92 3.99 -7.54
CA ALA A 27 -7.74 2.92 -7.00
C ALA A 27 -7.52 2.96 -5.48
N VAL A 28 -8.12 3.96 -4.83
CA VAL A 28 -7.98 4.14 -3.39
C VAL A 28 -8.72 2.97 -2.73
N VAL A 29 -7.95 2.01 -2.23
CA VAL A 29 -8.46 0.98 -1.32
C VAL A 29 -8.95 1.71 -0.07
N GLY A 30 -10.23 1.59 0.27
CA GLY A 30 -10.78 2.18 1.47
C GLY A 30 -10.11 1.61 2.72
N VAL A 31 -9.85 2.45 3.71
CA VAL A 31 -9.26 2.05 4.99
C VAL A 31 -10.18 2.47 6.12
N GLU A 32 -10.58 1.50 6.95
CA GLU A 32 -11.48 1.72 8.07
C GLU A 32 -10.89 1.20 9.38
N GLY A 33 -11.19 1.92 10.47
CA GLY A 33 -10.86 1.47 11.83
C GLY A 33 -9.37 1.26 12.07
N ALA A 34 -8.51 2.01 11.37
CA ALA A 34 -7.07 1.87 11.53
C ALA A 34 -6.63 2.25 12.96
N PHE A 35 -5.79 1.43 13.59
CA PHE A 35 -5.17 1.74 14.88
C PHE A 35 -3.82 1.03 15.03
N VAL A 36 -2.94 1.64 15.83
CA VAL A 36 -1.70 1.00 16.30
C VAL A 36 -1.92 0.50 17.71
N ARG A 37 -1.47 -0.72 18.02
CA ARG A 37 -1.60 -1.25 19.37
C ARG A 37 -0.64 -0.54 20.33
N ALA A 38 -1.16 -0.09 21.46
CA ALA A 38 -0.34 0.39 22.55
C ALA A 38 0.50 -0.74 23.14
N VAL A 39 1.77 -0.47 23.42
CA VAL A 39 2.68 -1.43 24.07
C VAL A 39 3.26 -0.82 25.35
N PRO A 40 3.59 -1.64 26.36
CA PRO A 40 4.28 -1.14 27.55
C PRO A 40 5.58 -0.40 27.21
N PRO A 41 6.01 0.58 28.04
CA PRO A 41 7.29 1.26 27.84
C PRO A 41 8.44 0.26 27.72
N GLY A 42 9.31 0.47 26.72
CA GLY A 42 10.48 -0.38 26.47
C GLY A 42 10.22 -1.58 25.54
N GLN A 43 8.98 -1.83 25.11
CA GLN A 43 8.72 -2.77 24.00
C GLN A 43 9.20 -2.16 22.68
N PRO A 44 10.13 -2.80 21.96
CA PRO A 44 10.67 -2.25 20.72
C PRO A 44 9.72 -2.40 19.54
N ASN A 45 8.66 -3.21 19.65
CA ASN A 45 7.83 -3.58 18.50
C ASN A 45 6.34 -3.45 18.84
N THR A 46 5.54 -3.11 17.82
CA THR A 46 4.07 -3.10 17.89
C THR A 46 3.47 -3.47 16.53
N ALA A 47 2.13 -3.53 16.43
CA ALA A 47 1.42 -3.81 15.19
C ALA A 47 0.32 -2.76 14.93
N ALA A 48 0.10 -2.47 13.65
CA ALA A 48 -1.04 -1.72 13.14
C ALA A 48 -2.07 -2.67 12.52
N TYR A 49 -3.33 -2.32 12.74
CA TYR A 49 -4.52 -3.05 12.34
C TYR A 49 -5.46 -2.10 11.62
N MET A 50 -6.24 -2.61 10.67
CA MET A 50 -7.19 -1.85 9.87
C MET A 50 -8.03 -2.80 9.02
N VAL A 51 -9.16 -2.34 8.50
CA VAL A 51 -9.88 -3.05 7.44
C VAL A 51 -9.59 -2.37 6.11
N LEU A 52 -9.18 -3.15 5.12
CA LEU A 52 -8.94 -2.70 3.76
C LEU A 52 -10.10 -3.14 2.86
N THR A 53 -10.71 -2.21 2.14
CA THR A 53 -11.84 -2.47 1.24
C THR A 53 -11.47 -2.04 -0.18
N ASN A 54 -11.51 -2.97 -1.13
CA ASN A 54 -11.16 -2.72 -2.51
C ASN A 54 -12.44 -2.61 -3.37
N PRO A 55 -12.83 -1.39 -3.80
CA PRO A 55 -14.01 -1.19 -4.64
C PRO A 55 -13.77 -1.50 -6.12
N THR A 56 -12.56 -1.90 -6.52
CA THR A 56 -12.21 -2.13 -7.92
C THR A 56 -12.54 -3.54 -8.40
N ALA A 57 -12.56 -3.73 -9.72
CA ALA A 57 -12.82 -5.02 -10.36
C ALA A 57 -11.59 -5.95 -10.41
N THR A 58 -10.45 -5.54 -9.84
CA THR A 58 -9.20 -6.31 -9.82
C THR A 58 -8.68 -6.41 -8.39
N ASP A 59 -7.98 -7.50 -8.08
CA ASP A 59 -7.34 -7.65 -6.78
C ASP A 59 -6.27 -6.57 -6.57
N GLN A 60 -6.15 -6.11 -5.33
CA GLN A 60 -5.15 -5.14 -4.91
C GLN A 60 -4.20 -5.79 -3.92
N ASP A 61 -2.93 -5.93 -4.30
CA ASP A 61 -1.92 -6.56 -3.47
C ASP A 61 -1.15 -5.50 -2.68
N LEU A 62 -1.36 -5.45 -1.37
CA LEU A 62 -0.49 -4.69 -0.46
C LEU A 62 0.83 -5.44 -0.32
N VAL A 63 1.92 -4.86 -0.81
CA VAL A 63 3.24 -5.53 -0.85
C VAL A 63 4.23 -4.94 0.14
N ARG A 64 3.98 -3.72 0.61
CA ARG A 64 4.84 -3.02 1.56
C ARG A 64 4.04 -2.02 2.38
N ALA A 65 4.53 -1.74 3.58
CA ALA A 65 4.09 -0.61 4.36
C ALA A 65 5.32 0.14 4.90
N GLU A 66 5.15 1.40 5.25
CA GLU A 66 6.23 2.28 5.71
C GLU A 66 5.74 3.17 6.85
N SER A 67 6.63 3.48 7.79
CA SER A 67 6.38 4.47 8.83
C SER A 67 7.70 5.05 9.32
N SER A 68 7.70 6.33 9.70
CA SER A 68 8.89 7.01 10.22
C SER A 68 9.17 6.67 11.69
N VAL A 69 8.18 6.15 12.42
CA VAL A 69 8.25 5.91 13.88
C VAL A 69 9.08 4.67 14.26
N CYS A 70 9.41 3.81 13.29
CA CYS A 70 10.18 2.59 13.51
C CYS A 70 11.29 2.41 12.46
N ASP A 71 12.13 1.41 12.64
CA ASP A 71 13.23 1.09 11.73
C ASP A 71 12.77 0.21 10.57
N VAL A 72 11.88 -0.75 10.84
CA VAL A 72 11.40 -1.72 9.85
C VAL A 72 9.88 -1.87 9.97
N VAL A 73 9.23 -1.99 8.81
CA VAL A 73 7.81 -2.33 8.72
C VAL A 73 7.66 -3.58 7.86
N GLU A 74 6.92 -4.56 8.38
CA GLU A 74 6.70 -5.85 7.70
C GLU A 74 5.20 -6.19 7.65
N LEU A 75 4.79 -6.98 6.67
CA LEU A 75 3.44 -7.57 6.63
C LEU A 75 3.50 -8.95 7.26
N HIS A 76 2.63 -9.23 8.22
CA HIS A 76 2.66 -10.48 8.98
C HIS A 76 1.30 -11.18 8.95
N THR A 77 1.35 -12.50 9.14
CA THR A 77 0.18 -13.34 9.40
C THR A 77 0.42 -14.18 10.65
N HIS A 78 -0.66 -14.75 11.19
CA HIS A 78 -0.59 -15.83 12.16
C HIS A 78 -0.85 -17.16 11.45
N ILE A 79 0.03 -18.13 11.68
CA ILE A 79 -0.20 -19.51 11.28
C ILE A 79 -0.23 -20.39 12.53
N MET A 80 -1.12 -21.39 12.53
CA MET A 80 -1.03 -22.50 13.48
C MET A 80 -0.03 -23.51 12.92
N GLU A 81 1.08 -23.67 13.61
CA GLU A 81 2.11 -24.66 13.29
C GLU A 81 2.41 -25.43 14.58
N ASP A 82 2.23 -26.75 14.56
CA ASP A 82 2.43 -27.64 15.71
C ASP A 82 1.60 -27.26 16.95
N GLY A 83 0.37 -26.78 16.75
CA GLY A 83 -0.51 -26.35 17.84
C GLY A 83 -0.12 -25.02 18.50
N MET A 84 0.89 -24.32 17.99
CA MET A 84 1.31 -23.00 18.43
C MET A 84 0.98 -21.95 17.37
N MET A 85 0.42 -20.81 17.80
CA MET A 85 0.26 -19.65 16.94
C MET A 85 1.61 -18.94 16.78
N LYS A 86 2.11 -18.88 15.54
CA LYS A 86 3.36 -18.18 15.21
C LYS A 86 3.07 -17.01 14.28
N MET A 87 3.67 -15.86 14.59
CA MET A 87 3.72 -14.72 13.68
C MET A 87 4.76 -15.00 12.60
N ARG A 88 4.40 -14.77 11.33
CA ARG A 88 5.29 -14.97 10.19
C ARG A 88 5.16 -13.81 9.21
N ALA A 89 6.29 -13.24 8.82
CA ALA A 89 6.34 -12.26 7.75
C ALA A 89 5.89 -12.88 6.41
N ILE A 90 5.11 -12.13 5.64
CA ILE A 90 4.58 -12.51 4.34
C ILE A 90 4.93 -11.43 3.31
N PRO A 91 5.09 -11.81 2.03
CA PRO A 91 5.50 -10.85 1.01
C PRO A 91 4.38 -9.93 0.54
N LYS A 92 3.11 -10.30 0.79
CA LYS A 92 1.95 -9.50 0.39
C LYS A 92 0.67 -9.86 1.15
N ILE A 93 -0.27 -8.94 1.18
CA ILE A 93 -1.67 -9.13 1.58
C ILE A 93 -2.56 -8.78 0.39
N THR A 94 -3.32 -9.75 -0.12
CA THR A 94 -4.26 -9.53 -1.22
C THR A 94 -5.59 -9.02 -0.71
N VAL A 95 -6.04 -7.86 -1.17
CA VAL A 95 -7.40 -7.32 -0.97
C VAL A 95 -8.23 -7.65 -2.22
N PRO A 96 -9.18 -8.60 -2.14
CA PRO A 96 -9.86 -9.12 -3.33
C PRO A 96 -10.71 -8.05 -4.00
N ALA A 97 -10.88 -8.16 -5.32
CA ALA A 97 -11.77 -7.31 -6.11
C ALA A 97 -13.18 -7.26 -5.50
N ASN A 98 -13.76 -6.06 -5.39
CA ASN A 98 -15.07 -5.80 -4.77
C ASN A 98 -15.22 -6.43 -3.36
N GLY A 99 -14.12 -6.58 -2.64
CA GLY A 99 -14.09 -7.26 -1.35
C GLY A 99 -13.24 -6.53 -0.32
N GLN A 100 -13.02 -7.17 0.81
CA GLN A 100 -12.29 -6.60 1.93
C GLN A 100 -11.40 -7.63 2.62
N VAL A 101 -10.38 -7.15 3.31
CA VAL A 101 -9.53 -7.94 4.19
C VAL A 101 -9.35 -7.19 5.51
N ALA A 102 -9.51 -7.93 6.61
CA ALA A 102 -9.27 -7.41 7.95
C ALA A 102 -7.84 -7.74 8.41
N LEU A 103 -7.08 -6.69 8.71
CA LEU A 103 -5.84 -6.77 9.47
C LEU A 103 -6.23 -6.61 10.94
N GLN A 104 -6.19 -7.70 11.71
CA GLN A 104 -6.72 -7.77 13.07
C GLN A 104 -5.82 -8.61 14.00
N PRO A 105 -5.92 -8.43 15.33
CA PRO A 105 -5.18 -9.24 16.29
C PRO A 105 -5.40 -10.74 16.07
N GLY A 106 -4.30 -11.51 16.04
CA GLY A 106 -4.34 -12.95 15.78
C GLY A 106 -4.53 -13.35 14.31
N GLY A 107 -4.55 -12.39 13.38
CA GLY A 107 -4.61 -12.62 11.94
C GLY A 107 -3.55 -11.82 11.19
N LEU A 108 -3.93 -11.26 10.04
CA LEU A 108 -3.05 -10.38 9.25
C LEU A 108 -2.81 -9.06 9.99
N HIS A 109 -1.62 -8.48 9.85
CA HIS A 109 -1.31 -7.17 10.43
C HIS A 109 -0.05 -6.55 9.82
N VAL A 110 0.12 -5.24 10.02
CA VAL A 110 1.37 -4.53 9.70
C VAL A 110 2.21 -4.47 10.97
N MET A 111 3.37 -5.12 10.97
CA MET A 111 4.29 -5.15 12.10
C MET A 111 5.27 -3.97 12.03
N LEU A 112 5.37 -3.20 13.11
CA LEU A 112 6.31 -2.08 13.28
C LEU A 112 7.42 -2.54 14.23
N ILE A 113 8.65 -2.63 13.72
CA ILE A 113 9.80 -3.20 14.44
C ILE A 113 10.85 -2.12 14.68
N GLY A 114 11.37 -2.05 15.90
CA GLY A 114 12.38 -1.06 16.30
C GLY A 114 11.78 0.35 16.40
N LEU A 115 10.79 0.53 17.27
CA LEU A 115 10.23 1.83 17.60
C LEU A 115 11.34 2.77 18.10
N LYS A 116 11.45 3.93 17.47
CA LYS A 116 12.48 4.95 17.76
C LYS A 116 12.16 5.75 19.03
N ALA A 117 10.89 5.80 19.40
CA ALA A 117 10.39 6.42 20.62
C ALA A 117 9.15 5.68 21.13
N PRO A 118 8.82 5.77 22.43
CA PRO A 118 7.55 5.29 22.94
C PRO A 118 6.37 6.02 22.27
N LEU A 119 5.32 5.28 21.94
CA LEU A 119 4.09 5.83 21.37
C LEU A 119 3.08 6.13 22.48
N ALA A 120 2.57 7.36 22.55
CA ALA A 120 1.57 7.75 23.53
C ALA A 120 0.16 7.31 23.09
N LEU A 121 -0.74 7.04 24.05
CA LEU A 121 -2.14 6.74 23.73
C LEU A 121 -2.81 7.91 23.00
N GLY A 122 -3.53 7.60 21.93
CA GLY A 122 -4.19 8.59 21.07
C GLY A 122 -3.25 9.35 20.13
N GLU A 123 -1.93 9.14 20.24
CA GLU A 123 -0.97 9.62 19.23
C GLU A 123 -1.30 9.01 17.88
N LYS A 124 -1.20 9.79 16.81
CA LYS A 124 -1.45 9.30 15.46
C LYS A 124 -0.13 8.89 14.81
N VAL A 125 -0.08 7.65 14.35
CA VAL A 125 1.04 7.09 13.60
C VAL A 125 0.65 7.05 12.14
N ALA A 126 1.41 7.76 11.30
CA ALA A 126 1.28 7.67 9.86
C ALA A 126 1.86 6.34 9.36
N VAL A 127 1.03 5.54 8.69
CA VAL A 127 1.41 4.30 8.02
C VAL A 127 1.11 4.43 6.54
N THR A 128 2.14 4.41 5.71
CA THR A 128 1.98 4.45 4.24
C THR A 128 1.90 3.03 3.70
N LEU A 129 0.79 2.71 3.05
CA LEU A 129 0.52 1.45 2.39
C LEU A 129 0.95 1.54 0.92
N VAL A 130 1.70 0.56 0.43
CA VAL A 130 2.22 0.50 -0.93
C VAL A 130 1.72 -0.75 -1.63
N TYR A 131 0.98 -0.56 -2.72
CA TYR A 131 0.37 -1.64 -3.50
C TYR A 131 1.26 -2.05 -4.68
N ALA A 132 1.03 -3.25 -5.20
CA ALA A 132 1.80 -3.83 -6.30
C ALA A 132 1.69 -3.04 -7.62
N ASP A 133 0.60 -2.29 -7.81
CA ASP A 133 0.41 -1.40 -8.97
C ASP A 133 1.19 -0.08 -8.86
N GLY A 134 1.89 0.13 -7.74
CA GLY A 134 2.67 1.34 -7.44
C GLY A 134 1.86 2.45 -6.76
N SER A 135 0.56 2.29 -6.60
CA SER A 135 -0.27 3.22 -5.82
C SER A 135 0.11 3.17 -4.34
N GLN A 136 -0.06 4.31 -3.67
CA GLN A 136 0.27 4.46 -2.25
C GLN A 136 -0.75 5.32 -1.56
N GLN A 137 -1.02 5.01 -0.28
CA GLN A 137 -1.84 5.87 0.56
C GLN A 137 -1.33 5.89 2.00
N THR A 138 -1.37 7.06 2.62
CA THR A 138 -0.97 7.23 4.02
C THR A 138 -2.21 7.23 4.91
N VAL A 139 -2.17 6.39 5.94
CA VAL A 139 -3.24 6.21 6.92
C VAL A 139 -2.76 6.73 8.27
N GLU A 140 -3.53 7.61 8.89
CA GLU A 140 -3.30 8.09 10.25
C GLU A 140 -3.97 7.14 11.25
N ALA A 141 -3.18 6.28 11.88
CA ALA A 141 -3.67 5.28 12.82
C ALA A 141 -3.43 5.74 14.28
N PRO A 142 -4.48 6.06 15.08
CA PRO A 142 -4.32 6.35 16.49
C PRO A 142 -3.79 5.15 17.28
N VAL A 143 -3.01 5.42 18.32
CA VAL A 143 -2.51 4.39 19.25
C VAL A 143 -3.60 4.05 20.27
N GLU A 144 -4.02 2.79 20.34
CA GLU A 144 -5.12 2.30 21.18
C GLU A 144 -4.74 1.09 22.04
N GLN A 145 -5.34 0.99 23.24
CA GLN A 145 -5.32 -0.23 24.06
C GLN A 145 -6.47 -1.14 23.62
N LYS A 146 -6.19 -2.05 22.69
CA LYS A 146 -7.10 -3.13 22.26
C LYS A 146 -6.45 -4.51 22.41
#